data_AF-A0A2G9YA65-F1
#
_entry.id   AF-A0A2G9YA65-F1
#
_cell.length_a   1.000
_cell.length_b   1.000
_cell.length_c   1.000
_cell.angle_alpha   90.00
_cell.angle_beta   90.00
_cell.angle_gamma   90.00
#
_symmetry.space_group_name_H-M   'P 1'
#
loop_
_entity.id
_entity.type
_entity.pdbx_description
1 polymer ?
#
loop_
_entity_poly.entity_id
_entity_poly.type
_entity_poly.pdbx_seq_one_letter_code
_entity_poly.pdbx_strand_id
1 'polypeptide(L)'
;MSSLCRIAENIGDVVKLKEMQTKILFVAAEAVPFFKTGGLADVIGSLPLVLADSGAEIKVVLPFYRRLARFEKDCQLVLTGEIRFADKDWKVQVLSLQKGKTEFLFCDVPELFDRESLYGPSCVDYPDNPLRFGFFSYAALHFLANLQFQPDIIHCHDWHTALLPVYLKEVFSANPFYQKIKTIFTIHNLGYQGVFPKERWSMLSLPERLFN
;
A
#
# COMPACT_ATOMS: atom_id res chain seq x y z
N MET A 1 16.35 26.50 48.56
CA MET A 1 15.30 25.51 48.24
C MET A 1 14.62 25.82 46.88
N SER A 2 15.35 26.27 45.84
CA SER A 2 14.68 26.82 44.63
C SER A 2 15.49 26.77 43.32
N SER A 3 16.30 25.75 43.07
CA SER A 3 16.85 25.54 41.70
C SER A 3 16.90 24.10 41.23
N LEU A 4 16.70 23.11 42.12
CA LEU A 4 16.55 21.71 41.72
C LEU A 4 15.10 21.34 41.36
N CYS A 5 14.09 22.11 41.80
CA CYS A 5 12.68 21.87 41.45
C CYS A 5 12.32 22.23 39.99
N ARG A 6 13.03 23.18 39.36
CA ARG A 6 12.75 23.62 37.98
C ARG A 6 13.30 22.67 36.91
N ILE A 7 14.22 21.78 37.27
CA ILE A 7 14.76 20.78 36.33
C ILE A 7 13.80 19.57 36.24
N ALA A 8 13.08 19.26 37.33
CA ALA A 8 12.09 18.18 37.34
C ALA A 8 10.83 18.49 36.51
N GLU A 9 10.45 19.77 36.38
CA GLU A 9 9.31 20.20 35.56
C GLU A 9 9.59 20.04 34.05
N ASN A 10 10.84 20.21 33.61
CA ASN A 10 11.22 20.00 32.20
C ASN A 10 11.37 18.53 31.79
N ILE A 11 11.57 17.60 32.74
CA ILE A 11 11.60 16.17 32.44
C ILE A 11 10.18 15.67 32.14
N GLY A 12 9.17 16.25 32.79
CA GLY A 12 7.75 15.92 32.56
C GLY A 12 7.24 16.30 31.16
N ASP A 13 7.82 17.34 30.54
CA ASP A 13 7.48 17.74 29.17
C ASP A 13 8.26 16.93 28.11
N VAL A 14 9.46 16.44 28.44
CA VAL A 14 10.20 15.49 27.59
C VAL A 14 9.53 14.10 27.59
N VAL A 15 8.93 13.69 28.72
CA VAL A 15 8.12 12.46 28.83
C VAL A 15 6.72 12.61 28.20
N LYS A 16 6.31 13.83 27.83
CA LYS A 16 5.04 14.13 27.15
C LYS A 16 5.16 14.36 25.64
N LEU A 17 6.32 14.11 25.04
CA LEU A 17 6.31 13.58 23.69
C LEU A 17 5.80 12.15 23.83
N LYS A 18 4.47 12.00 23.82
CA LYS A 18 3.80 10.75 23.44
C LYS A 18 4.65 10.20 22.29
N GLU A 19 5.43 9.14 22.52
CA GLU A 19 6.23 8.50 21.47
C GLU A 19 5.26 8.32 20.32
N MET A 20 5.36 9.16 19.29
CA MET A 20 4.41 9.14 18.20
C MET A 20 4.77 7.89 17.44
N GLN A 21 4.08 6.80 17.79
CA GLN A 21 4.16 5.53 17.11
C GLN A 21 3.99 5.80 15.62
N THR A 22 5.09 5.68 14.88
CA THR A 22 5.12 6.00 13.45
C THR A 22 4.22 5.01 12.74
N LYS A 23 3.25 5.52 11.98
CA LYS A 23 2.33 4.71 11.17
C LYS A 23 2.92 4.53 9.77
N ILE A 24 3.18 3.29 9.39
CA ILE A 24 3.76 2.98 8.06
C ILE A 24 2.82 2.05 7.31
N LEU A 25 2.48 2.45 6.09
CA LEU A 25 1.77 1.63 5.13
C LEU A 25 2.76 1.07 4.11
N PHE A 26 3.01 -0.23 4.16
CA PHE A 26 3.70 -0.92 3.07
C PHE A 26 2.71 -1.21 1.95
N VAL A 27 3.08 -0.90 0.71
CA VAL A 27 2.26 -1.21 -0.47
C VAL A 27 3.14 -1.97 -1.45
N ALA A 28 2.76 -3.21 -1.74
CA ALA A 28 3.55 -4.12 -2.55
C ALA A 28 2.67 -5.07 -3.36
N ALA A 29 3.26 -5.71 -4.37
CA ALA A 29 2.58 -6.75 -5.13
C ALA A 29 2.65 -8.13 -4.45
N GLU A 30 3.62 -8.39 -3.57
CA GLU A 30 3.84 -9.72 -3.01
C GLU A 30 4.33 -9.67 -1.56
N ALA A 31 4.05 -10.73 -0.81
CA ALA A 31 4.58 -10.95 0.53
C ALA A 31 4.48 -12.42 0.92
N VAL A 32 5.49 -12.97 1.57
CA VAL A 32 5.38 -14.30 2.20
C VAL A 32 4.55 -14.23 3.49
N PRO A 33 3.69 -15.24 3.78
CA PRO A 33 3.53 -16.51 3.07
C PRO A 33 2.46 -16.50 1.96
N PHE A 34 1.87 -15.33 1.66
CA PHE A 34 0.70 -15.21 0.79
C PHE A 34 1.04 -15.48 -0.67
N PHE A 35 1.96 -14.69 -1.23
CA PHE A 35 2.36 -14.74 -2.62
C PHE A 35 3.86 -14.50 -2.75
N LYS A 36 4.50 -15.23 -3.66
CA LYS A 36 5.93 -15.10 -3.92
C LYS A 36 6.26 -15.54 -5.34
N THR A 37 6.93 -14.65 -6.07
CA THR A 37 7.64 -14.93 -7.32
C THR A 37 9.13 -14.63 -7.21
N GLY A 38 9.54 -13.77 -6.25
CA GLY A 38 10.94 -13.39 -6.05
C GLY A 38 11.26 -12.90 -4.63
N GLY A 39 12.41 -12.22 -4.50
CA GLY A 39 12.94 -11.75 -3.21
C GLY A 39 12.16 -10.60 -2.58
N LEU A 40 11.42 -9.81 -3.37
CA LEU A 40 10.52 -8.76 -2.86
C LEU A 40 9.56 -9.34 -1.81
N ALA A 41 8.97 -10.51 -2.08
CA ALA A 41 8.03 -11.14 -1.17
C ALA A 41 8.64 -11.47 0.20
N ASP A 42 9.91 -11.85 0.25
CA ASP A 42 10.60 -12.15 1.52
C ASP A 42 10.81 -10.89 2.35
N VAL A 43 11.16 -9.77 1.70
CA VAL A 43 11.31 -8.48 2.37
C VAL A 43 9.98 -8.04 2.96
N ILE A 44 8.88 -8.05 2.18
CA ILE A 44 7.56 -7.63 2.67
C ILE A 44 6.99 -8.59 3.71
N GLY A 45 7.38 -9.87 3.67
CA GLY A 45 6.95 -10.84 4.69
C GLY A 45 7.73 -10.76 6.01
N SER A 46 8.82 -10.01 6.08
CA SER A 46 9.72 -9.95 7.26
C SER A 46 9.92 -8.53 7.81
N LEU A 47 10.33 -7.56 6.97
CA LEU A 47 10.63 -6.20 7.40
C LEU A 47 9.45 -5.50 8.12
N PRO A 48 8.21 -5.55 7.60
CA PRO A 48 7.05 -4.99 8.30
C PRO A 48 6.85 -5.55 9.72
N LEU A 49 7.10 -6.84 9.93
CA LEU A 49 6.93 -7.50 11.23
C LEU A 49 7.98 -6.98 12.23
N VAL A 50 9.25 -6.90 11.80
CA VAL A 50 10.35 -6.42 12.64
C VAL A 50 10.16 -4.96 13.03
N LEU A 51 9.67 -4.12 12.11
CA LEU A 51 9.37 -2.71 12.42
C LEU A 51 8.19 -2.58 13.39
N ALA A 52 7.17 -3.43 13.26
CA ALA A 52 6.06 -3.46 14.21
C ALA A 52 6.52 -3.87 15.61
N ASP A 53 7.42 -4.84 15.70
CA ASP A 53 8.03 -5.24 16.98
C ASP A 53 8.91 -4.15 17.59
N SER A 54 9.47 -3.29 16.75
CA SER A 54 10.23 -2.09 17.17
C SER A 54 9.35 -0.91 17.55
N GLY A 55 8.02 -1.07 17.56
CA GLY A 55 7.08 -0.08 18.07
C GLY A 55 6.34 0.74 17.01
N ALA A 56 6.57 0.53 15.71
CA ALA A 56 5.79 1.18 14.66
C ALA A 56 4.39 0.54 14.50
N GLU A 57 3.39 1.32 14.08
CA GLU A 57 2.08 0.78 13.69
C GLU A 57 2.12 0.46 12.19
N ILE A 58 2.08 -0.82 11.85
CA ILE A 58 2.35 -1.28 10.49
C ILE A 58 1.12 -1.90 9.86
N LYS A 59 0.77 -1.41 8.67
CA LYS A 59 -0.15 -2.10 7.76
C LYS A 59 0.56 -2.44 6.45
N VAL A 60 0.21 -3.57 5.85
CA VAL A 60 0.71 -4.00 4.53
C VAL A 60 -0.48 -4.17 3.60
N VAL A 61 -0.52 -3.44 2.49
CA VAL A 61 -1.56 -3.59 1.45
C VAL A 61 -1.01 -4.40 0.29
N LEU A 62 -1.75 -5.44 -0.09
CA LEU A 62 -1.45 -6.35 -1.20
C LEU A 62 -2.70 -6.51 -2.08
N PRO A 63 -2.57 -6.87 -3.36
CA PRO A 63 -3.70 -7.36 -4.14
C PRO A 63 -4.18 -8.71 -3.63
N PHE A 64 -5.48 -8.98 -3.68
CA PHE A 64 -6.03 -10.31 -3.43
C PHE A 64 -5.94 -11.15 -4.71
N TYR A 65 -4.90 -11.96 -4.86
CA TYR A 65 -4.83 -12.93 -5.95
C TYR A 65 -5.56 -14.23 -5.60
N ARG A 66 -5.99 -14.98 -6.63
CA ARG A 66 -6.63 -16.31 -6.51
C ARG A 66 -6.01 -17.24 -5.47
N ARG A 67 -4.67 -17.27 -5.38
CA ARG A 67 -3.94 -18.15 -4.45
C ARG A 67 -4.10 -17.77 -2.96
N LEU A 68 -4.70 -16.63 -2.63
CA LEU A 68 -5.03 -16.27 -1.25
C LEU A 68 -6.23 -17.04 -0.71
N ALA A 69 -7.02 -17.69 -1.56
CA ALA A 69 -8.18 -18.49 -1.14
C ALA A 69 -7.85 -19.49 0.00
N ARG A 70 -6.59 -19.95 0.10
CA ARG A 70 -6.12 -20.80 1.20
C ARG A 70 -6.05 -20.12 2.58
N PHE A 71 -5.95 -18.80 2.63
CA PHE A 71 -5.93 -17.96 3.84
C PHE A 71 -7.24 -17.17 4.02
N GLU A 72 -8.19 -17.31 3.11
CA GLU A 72 -9.45 -16.55 3.11
C GLU A 72 -10.25 -16.75 4.39
N LYS A 73 -10.20 -17.95 4.98
CA LYS A 73 -10.86 -18.26 6.25
C LYS A 73 -10.30 -17.50 7.45
N ASP A 74 -9.05 -17.07 7.36
CA ASP A 74 -8.36 -16.29 8.40
C ASP A 74 -8.56 -14.78 8.19
N CYS A 75 -9.17 -14.39 7.06
CA CYS A 75 -9.40 -13.01 6.70
C CYS A 75 -10.75 -12.51 7.22
N GLN A 76 -10.80 -11.24 7.60
CA GLN A 76 -12.01 -10.52 7.96
C GLN A 76 -12.32 -9.47 6.90
N LEU A 77 -13.56 -9.43 6.41
CA LEU A 77 -14.02 -8.35 5.55
C LEU A 77 -14.13 -7.06 6.37
N VAL A 78 -13.30 -6.06 6.06
CA VAL A 78 -13.27 -4.78 6.80
C VAL A 78 -13.88 -3.62 6.03
N LEU A 79 -13.96 -3.72 4.70
CA LEU A 79 -14.56 -2.68 3.86
C LEU A 79 -15.13 -3.27 2.58
N THR A 80 -16.25 -2.71 2.13
CA THR A 80 -16.79 -2.90 0.78
C THR A 80 -17.06 -1.53 0.15
N GLY A 81 -16.93 -1.44 -1.17
CA GLY A 81 -17.22 -0.19 -1.87
C GLY A 81 -17.10 -0.31 -3.38
N GLU A 82 -17.30 0.82 -4.04
CA GLU A 82 -17.12 0.97 -5.48
C GLU A 82 -16.13 2.11 -5.75
N ILE A 83 -15.22 1.90 -6.71
CA ILE A 83 -14.24 2.90 -7.16
C ILE A 83 -14.46 3.18 -8.64
N ARG A 84 -14.68 4.45 -9.00
CA ARG A 84 -14.62 4.91 -10.40
C ARG A 84 -13.16 5.05 -10.83
N PHE A 85 -12.74 4.26 -11.82
CA PHE A 85 -11.39 4.29 -12.38
C PHE A 85 -11.38 3.79 -13.83
N ALA A 86 -10.64 4.46 -14.71
CA ALA A 86 -10.58 4.23 -16.15
C ALA A 86 -11.99 4.14 -16.80
N ASP A 87 -12.84 5.12 -16.48
CA ASP A 87 -14.23 5.21 -16.96
C ASP A 87 -15.13 4.00 -16.65
N LYS A 88 -14.77 3.23 -15.62
CA LYS A 88 -15.54 2.11 -15.12
C LYS A 88 -15.67 2.16 -13.59
N ASP A 89 -16.80 1.69 -13.09
CA ASP A 89 -17.00 1.46 -11.66
C ASP A 89 -16.57 0.03 -11.31
N TRP A 90 -15.66 -0.08 -10.35
CA TRP A 90 -15.07 -1.34 -9.90
C TRP A 90 -15.59 -1.67 -8.51
N LYS A 91 -16.16 -2.87 -8.34
CA LYS A 91 -16.50 -3.39 -7.02
C LYS A 91 -15.24 -3.83 -6.32
N VAL A 92 -15.07 -3.38 -5.08
CA VAL A 92 -13.87 -3.67 -4.29
C VAL A 92 -14.26 -4.12 -2.90
N GLN A 93 -13.53 -5.10 -2.40
CA GLN A 93 -13.54 -5.47 -1.00
C GLN A 93 -12.13 -5.29 -0.42
N VAL A 94 -12.05 -4.96 0.86
CA VAL A 94 -10.79 -5.01 1.61
C VAL A 94 -10.94 -6.06 2.68
N LEU A 95 -10.09 -7.08 2.61
CA LEU A 95 -9.97 -8.11 3.63
C LEU A 95 -8.78 -7.81 4.52
N SER A 96 -8.88 -8.10 5.81
CA SER A 96 -7.82 -7.91 6.79
C SER A 96 -7.41 -9.25 7.41
N LEU A 97 -6.11 -9.44 7.61
CA LEU A 97 -5.54 -10.56 8.33
C LEU A 97 -4.45 -10.05 9.27
N GLN A 98 -4.60 -10.35 10.56
CA GLN A 98 -3.62 -9.95 11.57
C GLN A 98 -2.48 -11.00 11.68
N LYS A 99 -1.22 -10.57 11.59
CA LYS A 99 -0.06 -11.41 11.82
C LYS A 99 0.88 -10.74 12.82
N GLY A 100 0.85 -11.21 14.08
CA GLY A 100 1.53 -10.53 15.18
C GLY A 100 0.99 -9.12 15.36
N LYS A 101 1.86 -8.11 15.38
CA LYS A 101 1.50 -6.69 15.48
C LYS A 101 1.23 -6.00 14.13
N THR A 102 1.36 -6.72 13.02
CA THR A 102 1.16 -6.18 11.67
C THR A 102 -0.18 -6.61 11.09
N GLU A 103 -0.92 -5.66 10.54
CA GLU A 103 -2.18 -5.93 9.81
C GLU A 103 -1.90 -6.02 8.30
N PHE A 104 -2.31 -7.13 7.68
CA PHE A 104 -2.27 -7.29 6.23
C PHE A 104 -3.65 -7.00 5.66
N LEU A 105 -3.72 -6.06 4.72
CA LEU A 105 -4.91 -5.68 3.99
C LEU A 105 -4.81 -6.19 2.55
N PHE A 106 -5.88 -6.80 2.06
CA PHE A 106 -5.96 -7.35 0.72
C PHE A 106 -7.03 -6.61 -0.07
N CYS A 107 -6.61 -5.94 -1.15
CA CYS A 107 -7.50 -5.28 -2.10
C CYS A 107 -8.06 -6.34 -3.06
N ASP A 108 -9.31 -6.73 -2.82
CA ASP A 108 -10.01 -7.75 -3.60
C ASP A 108 -10.87 -7.14 -4.70
N VAL A 109 -10.42 -7.38 -5.93
CA VAL A 109 -11.11 -7.06 -7.17
C VAL A 109 -10.94 -8.25 -8.10
N PRO A 110 -11.84 -9.25 -8.04
CA PRO A 110 -11.69 -10.49 -8.79
C PRO A 110 -11.50 -10.27 -10.29
N GLU A 111 -12.18 -9.27 -10.87
CA GLU A 111 -12.05 -8.90 -12.29
C GLU A 111 -10.62 -8.55 -12.72
N LEU A 112 -9.78 -8.08 -11.78
CA LEU A 112 -8.38 -7.72 -12.01
C LEU A 112 -7.41 -8.79 -11.51
N PHE A 113 -7.69 -9.45 -10.39
CA PHE A 113 -6.69 -10.25 -9.66
C PHE A 113 -7.02 -11.74 -9.55
N ASP A 114 -8.22 -12.18 -9.93
CA ASP A 114 -8.56 -13.61 -10.02
C ASP A 114 -7.96 -14.23 -11.30
N ARG A 115 -6.63 -14.41 -11.28
CA ARG A 115 -5.82 -14.92 -12.38
C ARG A 115 -4.96 -16.10 -11.92
N GLU A 116 -4.54 -16.95 -12.84
CA GLU A 116 -3.67 -18.10 -12.54
C GLU A 116 -2.23 -17.70 -12.15
N SER A 117 -1.74 -16.62 -12.75
CA SER A 117 -0.42 -16.04 -12.52
C SER A 117 -0.55 -14.61 -12.01
N LEU A 118 0.46 -14.11 -11.29
CA LEU A 118 0.44 -12.75 -10.74
C LEU A 118 0.55 -11.69 -11.85
N TYR A 119 1.51 -11.86 -12.76
CA TYR A 119 1.86 -10.88 -13.79
C TYR A 119 1.52 -11.33 -15.21
N GLY A 120 1.48 -12.63 -15.46
CA GLY A 120 1.17 -13.21 -16.76
C GLY A 120 1.77 -14.63 -16.90
N PRO A 121 1.31 -15.43 -17.88
CA PRO A 121 1.85 -16.76 -18.12
C PRO A 121 3.20 -16.73 -18.86
N SER A 122 4.11 -17.66 -18.53
CA SER A 122 5.27 -18.05 -19.35
C SER A 122 6.05 -16.88 -20.01
N CYS A 123 6.60 -15.99 -19.19
CA CYS A 123 7.41 -14.81 -19.62
C CYS A 123 6.65 -13.75 -20.44
N VAL A 124 5.32 -13.84 -20.52
CA VAL A 124 4.48 -12.84 -21.18
C VAL A 124 3.58 -12.20 -20.14
N ASP A 125 3.70 -10.88 -19.98
CA ASP A 125 2.85 -10.10 -19.08
C ASP A 125 1.42 -10.01 -19.59
N TYR A 126 0.46 -9.94 -18.66
CA TYR A 126 -0.91 -9.60 -19.02
C TYR A 126 -0.97 -8.17 -19.59
N PRO A 127 -1.66 -7.97 -20.74
CA PRO A 127 -1.68 -6.68 -21.42
C PRO A 127 -2.41 -5.57 -20.64
N ASP A 128 -3.21 -5.95 -19.62
CA ASP A 128 -3.92 -5.07 -18.71
C ASP A 128 -3.15 -4.81 -17.40
N ASN A 129 -1.90 -5.26 -17.25
CA ASN A 129 -1.05 -4.93 -16.09
C ASN A 129 -0.99 -3.42 -15.76
N PRO A 130 -0.91 -2.49 -16.74
CA PRO A 130 -0.99 -1.06 -16.44
C PRO A 130 -2.26 -0.69 -15.67
N LEU A 131 -3.41 -1.18 -16.14
CA LEU A 131 -4.71 -0.98 -15.49
C LEU A 131 -4.72 -1.60 -14.08
N ARG A 132 -4.29 -2.87 -13.95
CA ARG A 132 -4.33 -3.62 -12.69
C ARG A 132 -3.53 -2.91 -11.60
N PHE A 133 -2.29 -2.55 -11.88
CA PHE A 133 -1.38 -1.97 -10.89
C PHE A 133 -1.57 -0.46 -10.70
N GLY A 134 -2.03 0.26 -11.74
CA GLY A 134 -2.51 1.63 -11.62
C GLY A 134 -3.74 1.71 -10.70
N PHE A 135 -4.74 0.85 -10.96
CA PHE A 135 -5.92 0.72 -10.11
C PHE A 135 -5.54 0.36 -8.67
N PHE A 136 -4.67 -0.64 -8.47
CA PHE A 136 -4.23 -1.04 -7.12
C PHE A 136 -3.59 0.11 -6.35
N SER A 137 -2.68 0.85 -7.01
CA SER A 137 -2.02 2.03 -6.43
C SER A 137 -3.03 3.11 -6.02
N TYR A 138 -4.06 3.33 -6.85
CA TYR A 138 -5.15 4.27 -6.56
C TYR A 138 -6.03 3.78 -5.40
N ALA A 139 -6.47 2.52 -5.45
CA ALA A 139 -7.37 1.93 -4.47
C ALA A 139 -6.74 1.86 -3.06
N ALA A 140 -5.43 1.60 -2.98
CA ALA A 140 -4.69 1.60 -1.73
C ALA A 140 -4.74 2.97 -1.02
N LEU A 141 -4.80 4.08 -1.77
CA LEU A 141 -5.03 5.42 -1.21
C LEU A 141 -6.51 5.64 -0.90
N HIS A 142 -7.39 5.29 -1.83
CA HIS A 142 -8.83 5.57 -1.77
C HIS A 142 -9.46 5.14 -0.44
N PHE A 143 -9.09 3.98 0.09
CA PHE A 143 -9.71 3.43 1.30
C PHE A 143 -9.08 3.88 2.62
N LEU A 144 -7.95 4.62 2.61
CA LEU A 144 -7.27 4.99 3.86
C LEU A 144 -8.15 5.80 4.81
N ALA A 145 -8.92 6.76 4.26
CA ALA A 145 -9.83 7.57 5.05
C ALA A 145 -10.97 6.75 5.66
N ASN A 146 -11.54 5.80 4.91
CA ASN A 146 -12.60 4.92 5.38
C ASN A 146 -12.09 3.91 6.43
N LEU A 147 -10.85 3.45 6.29
CA LEU A 147 -10.16 2.61 7.27
C LEU A 147 -9.67 3.40 8.49
N GLN A 148 -9.87 4.73 8.50
CA GLN A 148 -9.40 5.64 9.54
C GLN A 148 -7.90 5.50 9.85
N PHE A 149 -7.12 5.12 8.84
CA PHE A 149 -5.69 4.90 8.95
C PHE A 149 -4.94 5.95 8.13
N GLN A 150 -4.43 6.97 8.81
CA GLN A 150 -3.61 8.01 8.21
C GLN A 150 -2.13 7.67 8.46
N PRO A 151 -1.42 7.04 7.50
CA PRO A 151 0.00 6.73 7.67
C PRO A 151 0.84 8.00 7.65
N ASP A 152 1.92 8.02 8.44
CA ASP A 152 2.96 9.05 8.30
C ASP A 152 3.76 8.82 7.00
N ILE A 153 4.00 7.54 6.68
CA ILE A 153 4.79 7.09 5.53
C ILE A 153 4.04 5.99 4.77
N ILE A 154 3.97 6.13 3.45
CA ILE A 154 3.65 5.03 2.54
C ILE A 154 4.93 4.54 1.89
N HIS A 155 5.28 3.28 2.10
CA HIS A 155 6.44 2.61 1.52
C HIS A 155 6.01 1.79 0.30
N CYS A 156 6.28 2.33 -0.88
CA CYS A 156 5.98 1.73 -2.17
C CYS A 156 7.13 0.83 -2.62
N HIS A 157 6.81 -0.37 -3.10
CA HIS A 157 7.79 -1.34 -3.58
C HIS A 157 7.58 -1.69 -5.06
N ASP A 158 8.64 -1.47 -5.83
CA ASP A 158 8.74 -1.72 -7.28
C ASP A 158 7.67 -1.02 -8.15
N TRP A 159 7.80 -1.21 -9.46
CA TRP A 159 6.98 -0.58 -10.50
C TRP A 159 5.47 -0.75 -10.28
N HIS A 160 5.05 -1.87 -9.69
CA HIS A 160 3.65 -2.19 -9.38
C HIS A 160 2.94 -1.11 -8.55
N THR A 161 3.71 -0.36 -7.75
CA THR A 161 3.18 0.66 -6.82
C THR A 161 3.77 2.05 -7.10
N ALA A 162 4.54 2.19 -8.18
CA ALA A 162 5.23 3.42 -8.52
C ALA A 162 4.30 4.58 -8.88
N LEU A 163 3.05 4.30 -9.28
CA LEU A 163 2.04 5.33 -9.53
C LEU A 163 1.36 5.85 -8.26
N LEU A 164 1.50 5.17 -7.11
CA LEU A 164 0.86 5.60 -5.86
C LEU A 164 1.30 7.02 -5.45
N PRO A 165 2.59 7.37 -5.42
CA PRO A 165 3.01 8.75 -5.11
C PRO A 165 2.48 9.78 -6.11
N VAL A 166 2.24 9.38 -7.37
CA VAL A 166 1.64 10.24 -8.39
C VAL A 166 0.18 10.49 -8.06
N TYR A 167 -0.62 9.45 -7.80
CA TYR A 167 -2.01 9.60 -7.37
C TYR A 167 -2.15 10.41 -6.09
N LEU A 168 -1.27 10.19 -5.11
CA LEU A 168 -1.26 10.94 -3.86
C LEU A 168 -1.18 12.46 -4.10
N LYS A 169 -0.33 12.89 -5.04
CA LYS A 169 -0.15 14.30 -5.40
C LYS A 169 -1.24 14.84 -6.32
N GLU A 170 -1.62 14.06 -7.32
CA GLU A 170 -2.46 14.52 -8.43
C GLU A 170 -3.96 14.44 -8.12
N VAL A 171 -4.35 13.45 -7.31
CA VAL A 171 -5.76 13.17 -7.03
C VAL A 171 -6.11 13.45 -5.57
N PHE A 172 -5.26 13.04 -4.63
CA PHE A 172 -5.61 13.07 -3.20
C PHE A 172 -5.11 14.31 -2.44
N SER A 173 -4.24 15.13 -3.03
CA SER A 173 -3.55 16.23 -2.33
C SER A 173 -4.48 17.34 -1.80
N ALA A 174 -5.62 17.56 -2.45
CA ALA A 174 -6.61 18.55 -2.00
C ALA A 174 -7.28 18.14 -0.67
N ASN A 175 -7.32 16.85 -0.34
CA ASN A 175 -7.96 16.37 0.88
C ASN A 175 -6.97 16.46 2.07
N PRO A 176 -7.33 17.19 3.17
CA PRO A 176 -6.47 17.36 4.34
C PRO A 176 -5.97 16.06 4.98
N PHE A 177 -6.71 14.96 4.83
CA PHE A 177 -6.31 13.64 5.30
C PHE A 177 -4.97 13.17 4.69
N TYR A 178 -4.66 13.57 3.45
CA TYR A 178 -3.49 13.07 2.73
C TYR A 178 -2.30 14.03 2.75
N GLN A 179 -2.48 15.29 3.14
CA GLN A 179 -1.48 16.36 2.98
C GLN A 179 -0.16 16.13 3.73
N LYS A 180 -0.21 15.41 4.87
CA LYS A 180 0.98 15.16 5.71
C LYS A 180 1.71 13.86 5.35
N ILE A 181 1.09 12.99 4.57
CA ILE A 181 1.61 11.67 4.22
C ILE A 181 2.87 11.84 3.36
N LYS A 182 3.94 11.12 3.71
CA LYS A 182 5.17 11.02 2.92
C LYS A 182 5.26 9.68 2.20
N THR A 183 6.02 9.61 1.12
CA THR A 183 6.23 8.37 0.37
C THR A 183 7.70 8.01 0.33
N ILE A 184 8.01 6.74 0.53
CA ILE A 184 9.31 6.12 0.27
C ILE A 184 9.11 5.13 -0.88
N PHE A 185 10.08 5.06 -1.79
CA PHE A 185 10.06 4.10 -2.89
C PHE A 185 11.29 3.22 -2.82
N THR A 186 11.09 1.90 -2.91
CA THR A 186 12.18 0.92 -2.95
C THR A 186 12.11 0.10 -4.22
N ILE A 187 13.24 0.06 -4.91
CA ILE A 187 13.45 -0.78 -6.09
C ILE A 187 14.17 -2.04 -5.62
N HIS A 188 13.54 -3.19 -5.80
CA HIS A 188 14.15 -4.50 -5.55
C HIS A 188 14.82 -5.06 -6.79
N ASN A 189 14.35 -4.66 -7.98
CA ASN A 189 14.93 -5.10 -9.24
C ASN A 189 14.82 -4.03 -10.34
N LEU A 190 15.97 -3.46 -10.73
CA LEU A 190 16.06 -2.47 -11.81
C LEU A 190 15.73 -3.02 -13.21
N GLY A 191 15.69 -4.35 -13.37
CA GLY A 191 15.28 -5.01 -14.61
C GLY A 191 13.79 -4.89 -14.92
N TYR A 192 12.94 -4.59 -13.93
CA TYR A 192 11.49 -4.47 -14.10
C TYR A 192 11.00 -3.06 -13.75
N GLN A 193 10.72 -2.26 -14.78
CA GLN A 193 10.43 -0.82 -14.63
C GLN A 193 8.96 -0.46 -14.89
N GLY A 194 8.14 -1.40 -15.36
CA GLY A 194 6.75 -1.11 -15.76
C GLY A 194 6.68 -0.20 -17.00
N VAL A 195 7.52 -0.47 -18.00
CA VAL A 195 7.52 0.28 -19.27
C VAL A 195 6.41 -0.26 -20.16
N PHE A 196 5.47 0.60 -20.52
CA PHE A 196 4.33 0.26 -21.36
C PHE A 196 4.18 1.22 -22.53
N PRO A 197 3.57 0.78 -23.65
CA PRO A 197 3.24 1.67 -24.76
C PRO A 197 2.34 2.83 -24.34
N LYS A 198 2.48 3.99 -24.99
CA LYS A 198 1.73 5.22 -24.68
C LYS A 198 0.22 5.01 -24.68
N GLU A 199 -0.29 4.14 -25.54
CA GLU A 199 -1.71 3.88 -25.71
C GLU A 199 -2.36 3.35 -24.44
N ARG A 200 -1.56 2.78 -23.52
CA ARG A 200 -2.01 2.30 -22.20
C ARG A 200 -2.25 3.42 -21.21
N TRP A 201 -1.81 4.65 -21.47
CA TRP A 201 -1.96 5.79 -20.57
C TRP A 201 -3.41 6.07 -20.18
N SER A 202 -4.32 5.93 -21.14
CA SER A 202 -5.77 6.10 -20.95
C SER A 202 -6.36 5.19 -19.85
N MET A 203 -5.69 4.08 -19.53
CA MET A 203 -6.10 3.13 -18.48
C MET A 203 -5.79 3.61 -17.06
N LEU A 204 -5.05 4.70 -16.88
CA LEU A 204 -4.49 5.09 -15.59
C LEU A 204 -5.29 6.19 -14.87
N SER A 205 -6.35 6.74 -15.47
CA SER A 205 -7.10 7.88 -14.90
C SER A 205 -6.21 9.04 -14.47
N LEU A 206 -5.13 9.29 -15.21
CA LEU A 206 -4.20 10.39 -14.97
C LEU A 206 -4.24 11.41 -16.11
N PRO A 207 -4.04 12.71 -15.82
CA PRO A 207 -4.01 13.74 -16.86
C PRO A 207 -2.87 13.50 -17.87
N GLU A 208 -3.17 13.59 -19.18
CA GLU A 208 -2.20 13.45 -20.29
C GLU A 208 -0.90 14.23 -20.10
N ARG A 209 -0.95 15.40 -19.43
CA ARG A 209 0.23 16.24 -19.17
C ARG A 209 1.37 15.56 -18.40
N LEU A 210 1.11 14.43 -17.74
CA LEU A 210 2.13 13.70 -16.98
C LEU A 210 2.92 12.70 -17.82
N PHE A 211 2.49 12.40 -19.06
CA PHE A 211 3.18 11.44 -19.93
C PHE A 211 4.32 12.05 -20.76
N ASN A 212 4.48 13.38 -20.73
CA ASN A 212 5.37 14.13 -21.62
C ASN A 212 6.83 13.65 -21.63
#